data_AF-A0A7K0VJJ5-F1
#
_entry.id   AF-A0A7K0VJJ5-F1
#
_cell.length_a   1.000
_cell.length_b   1.000
_cell.length_c   1.000
_cell.angle_alpha   90.00
_cell.angle_beta   90.00
_cell.angle_gamma   90.00
#
_symmetry.space_group_name_H-M   'P 1'
#
loop_
_entity.id
_entity.type
_entity.pdbx_description
1 polymer ?
#
loop_
_entity_poly.entity_id
_entity_poly.type
_entity_poly.pdbx_seq_one_letter_code
_entity_poly.pdbx_strand_id
1 'polypeptide(L)'
;TPAANIRNWCLARARGLDGSEDRARFYVHRLHKRQFAASPPSDAVHILRVLLEPTRALGVDTHIAWNFDDGSSCGLHIRNCVACPTDGTGASVTISSAPAMWIDIVTGATTITDAIKAGDVRVAGNTAELLAALDSFEVAGLRTSA
;
A
#
# COMPACT_ATOMS: atom_id res chain seq x y z
N THR A 1 3.53 26.46 -31.07
CA THR A 1 2.33 25.63 -30.79
C THR A 1 1.40 26.41 -29.88
N PRO A 2 0.13 26.64 -30.26
CA PRO A 2 -0.81 27.45 -29.46
C PRO A 2 -1.30 26.72 -28.19
N ALA A 3 -1.18 25.39 -28.13
CA ALA A 3 -1.56 24.60 -26.96
C ALA A 3 -0.33 24.32 -26.07
N ALA A 4 -0.28 24.98 -24.91
CA ALA A 4 0.84 24.85 -23.96
C ALA A 4 0.97 23.43 -23.39
N ASN A 5 -0.13 22.73 -23.14
CA ASN A 5 -0.15 21.33 -22.69
C ASN A 5 0.50 20.37 -23.70
N ILE A 6 0.17 20.50 -24.99
CA ILE A 6 0.75 19.68 -26.07
C ILE A 6 2.25 19.97 -26.18
N ARG A 7 2.64 21.25 -26.16
CA ARG A 7 4.07 21.64 -26.18
C ARG A 7 4.84 21.00 -25.02
N ASN A 8 4.32 21.14 -23.81
CA ASN A 8 4.97 20.63 -22.61
C ASN A 8 5.06 19.09 -22.64
N TRP A 9 4.01 18.42 -23.10
CA TRP A 9 4.01 16.96 -23.25
C TRP A 9 5.06 16.49 -24.28
N CYS A 10 5.11 17.11 -25.46
CA CYS A 10 6.08 16.75 -26.49
C CYS A 10 7.52 16.96 -26.02
N LEU A 11 7.81 18.09 -25.36
CA LEU A 11 9.15 18.39 -24.82
C LEU A 11 9.55 17.40 -23.71
N ALA A 12 8.67 17.15 -22.74
CA ALA A 12 8.94 16.18 -21.68
C ALA A 12 9.08 14.75 -22.24
N ARG A 13 8.36 14.41 -23.32
CA ARG A 13 8.50 13.12 -24.00
C ARG A 13 9.82 12.99 -24.74
N ALA A 14 10.23 14.01 -25.48
CA ALA A 14 11.51 14.03 -26.19
C ALA A 14 12.68 13.87 -25.21
N ARG A 15 12.73 14.68 -24.15
CA ARG A 15 13.78 14.63 -23.12
C ARG A 15 13.85 13.30 -22.37
N GLY A 16 12.71 12.63 -22.21
CA GLY A 16 12.68 11.29 -21.62
C GLY A 16 13.19 10.19 -22.55
N LEU A 17 13.05 10.36 -23.87
CA LEU A 17 13.51 9.38 -24.87
C LEU A 17 15.00 9.54 -25.20
N ASP A 18 15.50 10.77 -25.21
CA ASP A 18 16.93 11.06 -25.46
C ASP A 18 17.79 10.97 -24.20
N GLY A 19 17.18 10.76 -23.02
CA GLY A 19 17.87 10.62 -21.74
C GLY A 19 18.29 11.93 -21.08
N SER A 20 17.92 13.08 -21.64
CA SER A 20 18.23 14.39 -21.05
C SER A 20 17.48 14.68 -19.75
N GLU A 21 16.40 13.94 -19.46
CA GLU A 21 15.67 13.99 -18.19
C GLU A 21 15.31 12.60 -17.68
N ASP A 22 15.58 12.31 -16.40
CA ASP A 22 15.06 11.12 -15.74
C ASP A 22 13.58 11.28 -15.38
N ARG A 23 12.78 10.33 -15.87
CA ARG A 23 11.33 10.28 -15.67
C ARG A 23 10.87 9.13 -14.78
N ALA A 24 11.78 8.26 -14.32
CA ALA A 24 11.44 7.07 -13.53
C ALA A 24 10.54 7.39 -12.33
N ARG A 25 10.81 8.52 -11.65
CA ARG A 25 10.03 8.98 -10.49
C ARG A 25 8.54 9.23 -10.75
N PHE A 26 8.12 9.43 -12.00
CA PHE A 26 6.73 9.68 -12.37
C PHE A 26 5.95 8.41 -12.74
N TYR A 27 6.65 7.27 -12.85
CA TYR A 27 6.07 5.98 -13.21
C TYR A 27 5.88 5.05 -12.00
N VAL A 28 6.12 5.55 -10.79
CA VAL A 28 5.95 4.82 -9.53
C VAL A 28 4.89 5.49 -8.67
N HIS A 29 4.09 4.69 -7.95
CA HIS A 29 3.16 5.24 -6.97
C HIS A 29 3.92 5.81 -5.78
N ARG A 30 3.62 7.06 -5.43
CA ARG A 30 4.23 7.74 -4.28
C ARG A 30 3.13 8.19 -3.34
N LEU A 31 3.00 7.45 -2.25
CA LEU A 31 2.07 7.78 -1.17
C LEU A 31 2.76 8.74 -0.21
N HIS A 32 2.08 9.83 0.13
CA HIS A 32 2.56 10.85 1.05
C HIS A 32 1.59 11.00 2.20
N LYS A 33 2.09 11.13 3.44
CA LYS A 33 1.26 11.31 4.65
C LYS A 33 0.20 12.41 4.49
N ARG A 34 0.56 13.52 3.84
CA ARG A 34 -0.37 14.64 3.56
C ARG A 34 -1.62 14.26 2.76
N GLN A 35 -1.56 13.21 1.94
CA GLN A 35 -2.71 12.73 1.16
C GLN A 35 -3.76 12.07 2.07
N PHE A 36 -3.33 11.55 3.23
CA PHE A 36 -4.20 10.87 4.19
C PHE A 36 -4.64 11.77 5.34
N ALA A 37 -4.16 13.02 5.41
CA ALA A 37 -4.39 13.91 6.55
C ALA A 37 -5.88 14.24 6.81
N ALA A 38 -6.72 14.18 5.77
CA ALA A 38 -8.16 14.44 5.85
C ALA A 38 -9.02 13.23 5.45
N SER A 39 -8.38 12.08 5.20
CA SER A 39 -9.04 10.85 4.74
C SER A 39 -9.26 9.89 5.91
N PRO A 40 -10.31 9.06 5.87
CA PRO A 40 -10.44 7.94 6.80
C PRO A 40 -9.24 6.98 6.70
N PRO A 41 -8.87 6.29 7.79
CA PRO A 41 -7.78 5.30 7.78
C PRO A 41 -7.98 4.18 6.75
N SER A 42 -9.24 3.85 6.44
CA SER A 42 -9.60 2.87 5.42
C SER A 42 -9.14 3.23 4.01
N ASP A 43 -8.97 4.52 3.68
CA ASP A 43 -8.42 4.92 2.38
C ASP A 43 -6.97 4.45 2.22
N ALA A 44 -6.17 4.51 3.30
CA ALA A 44 -4.79 4.03 3.30
C ALA A 44 -4.69 2.50 3.20
N VAL A 45 -5.73 1.76 3.60
CA VAL A 45 -5.83 0.31 3.38
C VAL A 45 -6.33 0.02 1.96
N HIS A 46 -7.41 0.67 1.52
CA HIS A 46 -8.07 0.36 0.27
C HIS A 46 -7.30 0.82 -0.97
N ILE A 47 -6.39 1.79 -0.84
CA ILE A 47 -5.46 2.16 -1.92
C ILE A 47 -4.55 0.99 -2.31
N LEU A 48 -4.26 0.07 -1.38
CA LEU A 48 -3.41 -1.10 -1.66
C LEU A 48 -3.95 -1.96 -2.80
N ARG A 49 -5.25 -1.93 -3.09
CA ARG A 49 -5.86 -2.69 -4.19
C ARG A 49 -5.24 -2.41 -5.56
N VAL A 50 -4.73 -1.19 -5.78
CA VAL A 50 -4.09 -0.79 -7.04
C VAL A 50 -2.57 -0.93 -7.00
N LEU A 51 -2.02 -1.35 -5.85
CA LEU A 51 -0.60 -1.53 -5.58
C LEU A 51 -0.22 -3.01 -5.43
N LEU A 52 -1.17 -3.92 -5.67
CA LEU A 52 -0.94 -5.35 -5.65
C LEU A 52 -0.11 -5.74 -6.89
N GLU A 53 0.99 -6.45 -6.69
CA GLU A 53 1.76 -7.07 -7.77
C GLU A 53 1.18 -8.46 -8.09
N PRO A 54 0.51 -8.67 -9.24
CA PRO A 54 -0.21 -9.92 -9.50
C PRO A 54 0.69 -11.16 -9.51
N THR A 55 1.93 -11.01 -9.97
CA THR A 55 2.92 -12.10 -10.02
C THR A 55 3.34 -12.56 -8.62
N ARG A 56 3.32 -11.67 -7.63
CA ARG A 56 3.61 -12.01 -6.22
C ARG A 56 2.38 -12.55 -5.49
N ALA A 57 1.19 -12.21 -5.95
CA ALA A 57 -0.08 -12.63 -5.36
C ALA A 57 -0.57 -14.02 -5.84
N LEU A 58 0.24 -14.75 -6.61
CA LEU A 58 -0.11 -16.09 -7.09
C LEU A 58 -0.30 -17.07 -5.91
N GLY A 59 -1.49 -17.65 -5.83
CA GLY A 59 -1.84 -18.59 -4.76
C GLY A 59 -2.11 -17.95 -3.39
N VAL A 60 -2.07 -16.62 -3.29
CA VAL A 60 -2.46 -15.91 -2.07
C VAL A 60 -4.00 -15.88 -1.98
N ASP A 61 -4.52 -16.44 -0.90
CA ASP A 61 -5.91 -16.33 -0.47
C ASP A 61 -5.93 -15.98 1.03
N THR A 62 -5.93 -14.69 1.33
CA THR A 62 -5.86 -14.21 2.72
C THR A 62 -6.79 -13.01 2.90
N HIS A 63 -7.70 -13.14 3.88
CA HIS A 63 -8.59 -12.06 4.28
C HIS A 63 -8.07 -11.42 5.58
N ILE A 64 -7.68 -10.14 5.47
CA ILE A 64 -7.07 -9.37 6.54
C ILE A 64 -8.06 -8.29 6.99
N ALA A 65 -8.25 -8.17 8.30
CA ALA A 65 -8.93 -7.04 8.93
C ALA A 65 -7.93 -6.07 9.55
N TRP A 66 -8.22 -4.77 9.44
CA TRP A 66 -7.53 -3.70 10.16
C TRP A 66 -8.50 -3.12 11.18
N ASN A 67 -8.12 -3.19 12.46
CA ASN A 67 -8.83 -2.59 13.57
C ASN A 67 -8.00 -1.45 14.14
N PHE A 68 -8.47 -0.22 13.99
CA PHE A 68 -7.76 0.95 14.45
C PHE A 68 -8.16 1.34 15.88
N ASP A 69 -7.22 1.93 16.61
CA ASP A 69 -7.45 2.35 18.00
C ASP A 69 -8.51 3.48 18.15
N ASP A 70 -8.86 4.15 17.05
CA ASP A 70 -9.97 5.13 17.01
C ASP A 70 -11.36 4.47 16.85
N GLY A 71 -11.41 3.14 16.83
CA GLY A 71 -12.62 2.34 16.69
C GLY A 71 -13.04 2.08 15.24
N SER A 72 -12.35 2.66 14.25
CA SER A 72 -12.61 2.37 12.85
C SER A 72 -12.05 1.00 12.44
N SER A 73 -12.73 0.35 11.49
CA SER A 73 -12.27 -0.93 10.94
C SER A 73 -12.48 -1.00 9.43
N CYS A 74 -11.67 -1.81 8.76
CA CYS A 74 -11.83 -2.15 7.36
C CYS A 74 -11.07 -3.45 7.07
N GLY A 75 -11.12 -3.92 5.82
CA GLY A 75 -10.40 -5.13 5.46
C GLY A 75 -9.99 -5.19 4.00
N LEU A 76 -9.17 -6.19 3.70
CA LEU A 76 -8.73 -6.50 2.35
C LEU A 76 -8.71 -8.02 2.19
N HIS A 77 -9.38 -8.52 1.16
CA HIS A 77 -9.30 -9.94 0.77
C HIS A 77 -8.49 -10.07 -0.50
N ILE A 78 -7.30 -10.64 -0.37
CA ILE A 78 -6.42 -10.94 -1.50
C ILE A 78 -6.79 -12.34 -1.97
N ARG A 79 -7.30 -12.46 -3.20
CA ARG A 79 -7.65 -13.74 -3.85
C ARG A 79 -7.56 -13.60 -5.36
N ASN A 80 -7.17 -14.67 -6.05
CA ASN A 80 -7.08 -14.69 -7.52
C ASN A 80 -6.26 -13.52 -8.09
N CYS A 81 -5.16 -13.14 -7.42
CA CYS A 81 -4.33 -11.98 -7.78
C CYS A 81 -5.08 -10.64 -7.79
N VAL A 82 -6.13 -10.51 -6.99
CA VAL A 82 -6.91 -9.28 -6.80
C VAL A 82 -7.05 -8.99 -5.32
N ALA A 83 -6.85 -7.73 -4.93
CA ALA A 83 -7.10 -7.25 -3.58
C ALA A 83 -8.46 -6.55 -3.55
N CYS A 84 -9.43 -7.16 -2.86
CA CYS A 84 -10.79 -6.65 -2.73
C CYS A 84 -10.95 -5.91 -1.39
N PRO A 85 -11.29 -4.61 -1.38
CA PRO A 85 -11.73 -3.91 -0.17
C PRO A 85 -12.94 -4.61 0.48
N THR A 86 -12.93 -4.71 1.81
CA THR A 86 -14.01 -5.28 2.62
C THR A 86 -14.18 -4.46 3.90
N ASP A 87 -15.17 -4.81 4.72
CA ASP A 87 -15.36 -4.26 6.08
C ASP A 87 -14.49 -4.96 7.14
N GLY A 88 -13.82 -6.06 6.78
CA GLY A 88 -13.02 -6.90 7.69
C GLY A 88 -13.80 -8.04 8.35
N THR A 89 -15.11 -8.13 8.14
CA THR A 89 -15.94 -9.18 8.74
C THR A 89 -15.55 -10.55 8.17
N GLY A 90 -15.26 -11.52 9.05
CA GLY A 90 -14.90 -12.88 8.67
C GLY A 90 -13.42 -13.09 8.31
N ALA A 91 -12.58 -12.06 8.47
CA ALA A 91 -11.14 -12.19 8.30
C ALA A 91 -10.53 -13.20 9.29
N SER A 92 -9.62 -14.04 8.79
CA SER A 92 -8.87 -15.01 9.60
C SER A 92 -7.66 -14.38 10.29
N VAL A 93 -7.21 -13.22 9.81
CA VAL A 93 -6.06 -12.49 10.32
C VAL A 93 -6.40 -11.02 10.55
N THR A 94 -5.94 -10.47 11.66
CA THR A 94 -6.26 -9.10 12.07
C THR A 94 -5.01 -8.33 12.44
N ILE A 95 -4.91 -7.10 11.95
CA ILE A 95 -3.95 -6.08 12.35
C ILE A 95 -4.64 -5.11 13.31
N SER A 96 -4.00 -4.76 14.42
CA SER A 96 -4.44 -3.69 15.31
C SER A 96 -3.33 -2.67 15.51
N SER A 97 -3.64 -1.38 15.29
CA SER A 97 -2.69 -0.29 15.40
C SER A 97 -3.37 1.08 15.44
N ALA A 98 -2.60 2.12 15.78
CA ALA A 98 -3.02 3.50 15.55
C ALA A 98 -3.07 3.82 14.04
N PRO A 99 -4.03 4.64 13.56
CA PRO A 99 -4.08 5.06 12.15
C PRO A 99 -2.79 5.68 11.64
N ALA A 100 -2.14 6.52 12.46
CA ALA A 100 -0.88 7.17 12.12
C ALA A 100 0.23 6.14 11.88
N MET A 101 0.28 5.07 12.68
CA MET A 101 1.26 4.00 12.50
C MET A 101 1.07 3.28 11.16
N TRP A 102 -0.19 2.99 10.79
CA TRP A 102 -0.48 2.40 9.48
C TRP A 102 -0.10 3.32 8.31
N ILE A 103 -0.38 4.62 8.41
CA ILE A 103 0.05 5.61 7.41
C ILE A 103 1.59 5.64 7.29
N ASP A 104 2.30 5.56 8.40
CA ASP A 104 3.77 5.54 8.42
C ASP A 104 4.34 4.31 7.70
N ILE A 105 3.72 3.15 7.88
CA ILE A 105 4.07 1.92 7.16
C ILE A 105 3.80 2.07 5.66
N VAL A 106 2.58 2.47 5.28
CA VAL A 106 2.16 2.57 3.87
C VAL A 106 2.93 3.66 3.11
N THR A 107 3.40 4.70 3.80
CA THR A 107 4.25 5.75 3.20
C THR A 107 5.76 5.46 3.28
N GLY A 108 6.15 4.32 3.86
CA GLY A 108 7.54 3.87 3.94
C GLY A 108 8.40 4.60 4.98
N ALA A 109 7.79 5.26 5.96
CA ALA A 109 8.51 5.86 7.09
C ALA A 109 8.99 4.82 8.11
N THR A 110 8.30 3.67 8.18
CA THR A 110 8.70 2.49 8.95
C THR A 110 8.28 1.23 8.20
N THR A 111 8.68 0.05 8.68
CA THR A 111 8.26 -1.24 8.12
C THR A 111 7.22 -1.92 9.02
N ILE A 112 6.35 -2.74 8.43
CA ILE A 112 5.41 -3.58 9.17
C ILE A 112 6.15 -4.51 10.14
N THR A 113 7.33 -5.02 9.75
CA THR A 113 8.13 -5.91 10.60
C THR A 113 8.68 -5.20 11.82
N ASP A 114 9.14 -3.94 11.68
CA ASP A 114 9.67 -3.17 12.80
C ASP A 114 8.55 -2.69 13.72
N ALA A 115 7.40 -2.28 13.15
CA ALA A 115 6.22 -1.91 13.94
C ALA A 115 5.67 -3.09 14.76
N ILE A 116 5.71 -4.32 14.22
CA ILE A 116 5.36 -5.54 14.97
C ILE A 116 6.37 -5.80 16.09
N LYS A 117 7.68 -5.71 15.82
CA LYS A 117 8.74 -5.92 16.83
C LYS A 117 8.67 -4.89 17.97
N ALA A 118 8.34 -3.64 17.65
CA ALA A 118 8.17 -2.56 18.62
C ALA A 118 6.88 -2.70 19.45
N GLY A 119 5.91 -3.48 18.99
CA GLY A 119 4.60 -3.66 19.64
C GLY A 119 3.57 -2.59 19.27
N ASP A 120 3.90 -1.69 18.35
CA ASP A 120 3.00 -0.66 17.81
C ASP A 120 1.93 -1.24 16.87
N VAL A 121 2.23 -2.40 16.27
CA VAL A 121 1.29 -3.20 15.50
C VAL A 121 1.13 -4.55 16.18
N ARG A 122 -0.12 -4.93 16.48
CA ARG A 122 -0.47 -6.25 17.01
C ARG A 122 -1.14 -7.08 15.92
N VAL A 123 -0.78 -8.35 15.85
CA VAL A 123 -1.35 -9.31 14.90
C VAL A 123 -2.07 -10.39 15.67
N ALA A 124 -3.31 -10.67 15.29
CA ALA A 124 -4.07 -11.84 15.75
C ALA A 124 -4.29 -12.78 14.56
N GLY A 125 -4.03 -14.08 14.74
CA GLY A 125 -4.06 -15.08 13.67
C GLY A 125 -2.65 -15.50 13.23
N ASN A 126 -2.51 -15.92 11.97
CA ASN A 126 -1.25 -16.42 11.42
C ASN A 126 -0.38 -15.27 10.88
N THR A 127 0.64 -14.87 11.64
CA THR A 127 1.56 -13.78 11.25
C THR A 127 2.37 -14.11 9.99
N ALA A 128 2.74 -15.37 9.75
CA ALA A 128 3.50 -15.73 8.55
C ALA A 128 2.66 -15.57 7.29
N GLU A 129 1.39 -15.97 7.36
CA GLU A 129 0.40 -15.77 6.29
C GLU A 129 0.16 -14.28 6.03
N LEU A 130 0.01 -13.48 7.09
CA LEU A 130 -0.12 -12.01 6.97
C LEU A 130 1.05 -11.42 6.18
N LEU A 131 2.27 -11.75 6.60
CA LEU A 131 3.47 -11.18 6.03
C LEU A 131 3.65 -11.62 4.56
N ALA A 132 3.36 -12.88 4.24
CA ALA A 132 3.36 -13.36 2.86
C ALA A 132 2.33 -12.62 1.98
N ALA A 133 1.13 -12.37 2.51
CA ALA A 133 0.10 -11.62 1.82
C ALA A 133 0.51 -10.14 1.62
N LEU A 134 1.10 -9.50 2.63
CA LEU A 134 1.58 -8.11 2.54
C LEU A 134 2.80 -7.95 1.62
N ASP A 135 3.63 -8.98 1.46
CA ASP A 135 4.79 -8.97 0.55
C ASP A 135 4.37 -8.92 -0.94
N SER A 136 3.09 -9.19 -1.23
CA SER A 136 2.54 -9.10 -2.59
C SER A 136 2.27 -7.67 -3.08
N PHE A 137 2.43 -6.65 -2.23
CA PHE A 137 2.26 -5.24 -2.61
C PHE A 137 3.58 -4.58 -3.00
N GLU A 138 3.50 -3.59 -3.90
CA GLU A 138 4.69 -2.85 -4.32
C GLU A 138 5.23 -1.89 -3.24
N VAL A 139 4.50 -1.72 -2.13
CA VAL A 139 4.81 -0.79 -1.02
C VAL A 139 5.96 -1.31 -0.17
N ALA A 140 7.08 -0.58 -0.16
CA ALA A 140 8.30 -0.99 0.56
C ALA A 140 8.08 -1.26 2.06
N GLY A 141 7.27 -0.46 2.75
CA GLY A 141 7.00 -0.66 4.18
C GLY A 141 6.23 -1.96 4.49
N LEU A 142 5.62 -2.60 3.50
CA LEU A 142 4.92 -3.88 3.65
C LEU A 142 5.79 -5.10 3.34
N ARG A 143 6.94 -4.90 2.68
CA ARG A 143 7.82 -6.00 2.26
C ARG A 143 8.62 -6.54 3.43
N THR A 144 8.84 -7.85 3.41
CA THR A 144 9.67 -8.57 4.37
C THR A 144 11.07 -8.89 3.85
N SER A 145 11.23 -8.89 2.53
CA SER A 145 12.52 -9.07 1.85
C SER A 145 13.05 -7.72 1.36
N ALA A 146 14.28 -7.38 1.77
CA ALA A 146 15.02 -6.20 1.30
C ALA A 146 15.50 -6.37 -0.15
#